data_AF-A0A5N8YXN6-F1
#
_entry.id   AF-A0A5N8YXN6-F1
#
_cell.length_a   1.000
_cell.length_b   1.000
_cell.length_c   1.000
_cell.angle_alpha   90.00
_cell.angle_beta   90.00
_cell.angle_gamma   90.00
#
_symmetry.space_group_name_H-M   'P 1'
#
loop_
_entity.id
_entity.type
_entity.pdbx_description
1 polymer ?
#
loop_
_entity_poly.entity_id
_entity_poly.type
_entity_poly.pdbx_seq_one_letter_code
_entity_poly.pdbx_strand_id
1 'polypeptide(L)'
;MNNIYPQYSSKVGFLVIGTDPTSEADKIASYSDREGFAWPMVVHNANILKEFRILERSTKIGIGRDGLIKFRKGFGLNSEETWGILLETLSGP
;
A
#
# COMPACT_ATOMS: atom_id res chain seq x y z
N MET A 1 7.53 5.62 -4.68
CA MET A 1 6.81 5.51 -5.97
C MET A 1 6.45 6.85 -6.59
N ASN A 2 6.15 7.94 -5.87
CA ASN A 2 5.82 9.22 -6.53
C ASN A 2 6.93 9.74 -7.47
N ASN A 3 8.21 9.52 -7.13
CA ASN A 3 9.33 9.88 -8.01
C ASN A 3 9.67 8.82 -9.08
N ILE A 4 9.17 7.59 -8.92
CA ILE A 4 9.45 6.45 -9.83
C ILE A 4 8.33 6.31 -10.88
N TYR A 5 7.10 6.66 -10.49
CA TYR A 5 5.86 6.48 -11.24
C TYR A 5 4.98 7.75 -11.16
N PRO A 6 5.51 8.94 -11.52
CA PRO A 6 4.80 10.21 -11.35
C PRO A 6 3.47 10.28 -12.12
N GLN A 7 3.36 9.59 -13.26
CA GLN A 7 2.16 9.54 -14.09
C GLN A 7 0.95 8.87 -13.41
N TYR A 8 1.19 8.08 -12.37
CA TYR A 8 0.12 7.41 -11.61
C TYR A 8 -0.21 8.14 -10.29
N SER A 9 0.56 9.15 -9.90
CA SER A 9 0.43 9.84 -8.60
C SER A 9 -0.94 10.48 -8.35
N SER A 10 -1.61 10.96 -9.39
CA SER A 10 -2.97 11.52 -9.33
C SER A 10 -4.08 10.51 -9.64
N LYS A 11 -3.73 9.30 -10.06
CA LYS A 11 -4.67 8.25 -10.50
C LYS A 11 -4.83 7.12 -9.50
N VAL A 12 -3.77 6.82 -8.74
CA VAL A 12 -3.71 5.71 -7.79
C VAL A 12 -3.32 6.25 -6.42
N GLY A 13 -4.24 6.13 -5.46
CA GLY A 13 -3.96 6.43 -4.05
C GLY A 13 -3.16 5.31 -3.40
N PHE A 14 -2.20 5.68 -2.56
CA PHE A 14 -1.45 4.74 -1.73
C PHE A 14 -1.76 4.97 -0.27
N LEU A 15 -1.94 3.88 0.47
CA LEU A 15 -2.15 3.88 1.91
C LEU A 15 -1.24 2.81 2.51
N VAL A 16 -0.44 3.21 3.49
CA VAL A 16 0.42 2.28 4.23
C VAL A 16 -0.27 1.93 5.55
N ILE A 17 -0.41 0.64 5.84
CA ILE A 17 -1.03 0.16 7.09
C ILE A 17 0.07 -0.47 7.96
N GLY A 18 0.33 0.13 9.12
CA GLY A 18 1.23 -0.43 10.11
C GLY A 18 0.59 -1.65 10.77
N THR A 19 1.24 -2.82 10.70
CA THR A 19 0.65 -4.11 11.12
C THR A 19 1.12 -4.61 12.49
N ASP A 20 1.99 -3.87 13.15
CA ASP A 20 2.48 -4.20 14.49
C ASP A 20 1.46 -3.75 15.56
N PRO A 21 0.86 -4.67 16.34
CA PRO A 21 -0.11 -4.36 17.38
C PRO A 21 0.46 -3.54 18.54
N THR A 22 1.79 -3.47 18.68
CA THR A 22 2.48 -2.69 19.71
C THR A 22 2.93 -1.31 19.22
N SER A 23 2.75 -1.03 17.93
CA SER A 23 3.07 0.28 17.35
C SER A 23 1.95 1.28 17.61
N GLU A 24 2.30 2.32 18.37
CA GLU A 24 1.42 3.46 18.65
C GLU A 24 1.35 4.41 17.43
N ALA A 25 0.26 5.15 17.32
CA ALA A 25 0.04 6.11 16.23
C ALA A 25 1.20 7.11 16.08
N ASP A 26 1.73 7.61 17.20
CA ASP A 26 2.81 8.60 17.22
C ASP A 26 4.13 8.04 16.67
N LYS A 27 4.39 6.74 16.88
CA LYS A 27 5.56 6.06 16.32
C LYS A 27 5.43 5.87 14.82
N ILE A 28 4.22 5.60 14.34
CA ILE A 28 3.91 5.47 12.92
C ILE A 28 4.05 6.82 12.21
N ALA A 29 3.51 7.90 12.80
CA ALA A 29 3.66 9.25 12.25
C ALA A 29 5.13 9.68 12.20
N SER A 30 5.86 9.50 13.32
CA SER A 30 7.29 9.83 13.39
C SER A 30 8.13 9.02 12.40
N TYR A 31 7.79 7.76 12.16
CA TYR A 31 8.44 6.92 11.15
C TYR A 31 8.14 7.43 9.73
N SER A 32 6.88 7.78 9.44
CA SER A 32 6.48 8.35 8.16
C SER A 32 7.26 9.61 7.82
N ASP A 33 7.37 10.53 8.79
CA ASP A 33 8.10 11.79 8.64
C ASP A 33 9.59 11.56 8.45
N ARG A 34 10.20 10.67 9.26
CA ARG A 34 11.64 10.38 9.20
C ARG A 34 12.06 9.75 7.87
N GLU A 35 11.28 8.81 7.36
CA GLU A 35 11.59 8.11 6.10
C GLU A 35 11.14 8.91 4.86
N GLY A 36 10.44 10.03 5.06
CA GLY A 36 9.95 10.89 3.98
C GLY A 36 8.90 10.20 3.10
N PHE A 37 8.06 9.34 3.67
CA PHE A 37 7.01 8.68 2.90
C PHE A 37 6.00 9.70 2.41
N ALA A 38 5.77 9.71 1.09
CA ALA A 38 4.83 10.63 0.47
C ALA A 38 3.35 10.21 0.63
N TRP A 39 3.07 9.13 1.37
CA TRP A 39 1.74 8.55 1.50
C TRP A 39 1.31 8.51 2.96
N PRO A 40 0.00 8.66 3.24
CA PRO A 40 -0.50 8.51 4.59
C PRO A 40 -0.21 7.11 5.11
N MET A 41 0.29 7.05 6.34
CA MET A 41 0.49 5.82 7.09
C MET A 41 -0.52 5.78 8.23
N VAL A 42 -1.26 4.69 8.34
CA VAL A 42 -2.33 4.52 9.34
C VAL A 42 -2.07 3.32 10.23
N VAL A 43 -2.54 3.42 11.47
CA VAL A 43 -2.56 2.29 12.41
C VAL A 43 -3.56 1.25 11.90
N HIS A 44 -3.18 -0.03 11.92
CA HIS A 44 -4.13 -1.10 11.62
C HIS A 44 -5.29 -1.10 12.61
N ASN A 45 -6.50 -1.32 12.10
CA ASN A 45 -7.56 -1.92 12.88
C ASN A 45 -7.24 -3.42 12.99
N ALA A 46 -7.30 -4.02 14.19
CA ALA A 46 -7.03 -5.44 14.40
C ALA A 46 -7.81 -6.36 13.44
N ASN A 47 -8.99 -5.93 12.98
CA ASN A 47 -9.82 -6.69 12.05
C ASN A 47 -9.34 -6.60 10.59
N ILE A 48 -8.60 -5.57 10.19
CA ILE A 48 -8.24 -5.36 8.78
C ILE A 48 -7.35 -6.48 8.24
N LEU A 49 -6.45 -7.01 9.07
CA LEU A 49 -5.61 -8.14 8.69
C LEU A 49 -6.46 -9.40 8.46
N LYS A 50 -7.49 -9.60 9.28
CA LYS A 50 -8.41 -10.74 9.16
C LYS A 50 -9.33 -10.61 7.96
N GLU A 51 -9.95 -9.45 7.78
CA GLU A 51 -10.89 -9.15 6.68
C GLU A 51 -10.19 -9.27 5.32
N PHE A 52 -8.98 -8.72 5.21
CA PHE A 52 -8.18 -8.85 4.01
C PHE A 52 -7.37 -10.14 3.95
N ARG A 53 -7.48 -11.06 4.93
CA ARG A 53 -6.75 -12.34 4.97
C ARG A 53 -5.25 -12.18 4.73
N ILE A 54 -4.63 -11.27 5.46
CA ILE A 54 -3.19 -10.98 5.39
C ILE A 54 -2.44 -11.98 6.27
N LEU A 55 -1.62 -12.80 5.63
CA LEU A 55 -0.87 -13.88 6.29
C LEU A 55 0.63 -13.59 6.38
N GLU A 56 1.13 -12.61 5.61
CA GLU A 56 2.55 -12.30 5.52
C GLU A 56 2.82 -10.78 5.53
N ARG A 57 4.03 -10.43 5.98
CA ARG A 57 4.48 -9.04 6.06
C ARG A 57 4.67 -8.44 4.66
N SER A 58 4.59 -7.11 4.59
CA SER A 58 4.81 -6.34 3.35
C SER A 58 3.86 -6.69 2.20
N THR A 59 2.68 -7.22 2.54
CA THR A 59 1.61 -7.51 1.57
C THR A 59 1.08 -6.23 0.94
N LYS A 60 0.98 -6.24 -0.39
CA LYS A 60 0.40 -5.17 -1.22
C LYS A 60 -0.92 -5.67 -1.77
N ILE A 61 -1.95 -4.83 -1.69
CA ILE A 61 -3.27 -5.10 -2.24
C ILE A 61 -3.60 -3.97 -3.20
N GLY A 62 -3.95 -4.32 -4.43
CA GLY A 62 -4.49 -3.38 -5.41
C GLY A 62 -6.00 -3.49 -5.45
N ILE A 63 -6.69 -2.38 -5.17
CA ILE A 63 -8.15 -2.28 -5.20
C ILE A 63 -8.54 -1.41 -6.39
N GLY A 64 -9.33 -1.96 -7.31
CA GLY A 64 -9.81 -1.25 -8.49
C GLY A 64 -10.87 -0.20 -8.15
N ARG A 65 -11.21 0.64 -9.13
CA ARG A 65 -12.26 1.67 -8.98
C ARG A 65 -13.66 1.07 -8.72
N ASP A 66 -13.84 -0.21 -9.05
CA ASP A 66 -15.03 -1.01 -8.74
C ASP A 66 -15.05 -1.55 -7.31
N GLY A 67 -14.03 -1.24 -6.50
CA GLY A 67 -13.88 -1.74 -5.13
C GLY A 67 -13.40 -3.19 -5.04
N LEU A 68 -13.10 -3.84 -6.16
CA LEU A 68 -12.64 -5.24 -6.17
C LEU A 68 -11.12 -5.33 -6.04
N ILE A 69 -10.65 -6.34 -5.30
CA ILE A 69 -9.22 -6.66 -5.24
C ILE A 69 -8.78 -7.21 -6.60
N LYS A 70 -7.93 -6.46 -7.30
CA LYS A 70 -7.34 -6.85 -8.59
C LYS A 70 -5.97 -7.51 -8.43
N PHE A 71 -5.33 -7.27 -7.30
CA PHE A 71 -3.96 -7.71 -7.06
C PHE A 71 -3.70 -7.96 -5.58
N ARG A 72 -2.93 -9.00 -5.28
CA ARG A 72 -2.43 -9.31 -3.95
C ARG A 72 -1.07 -9.98 -4.06
N LYS A 73 -0.06 -9.45 -3.37
CA LYS A 73 1.26 -10.08 -3.30
C LYS A 73 2.02 -9.66 -2.06
N GLY A 74 2.71 -10.61 -1.43
CA GLY A 74 3.58 -10.37 -0.29
C GLY A 74 4.89 -9.66 -0.60
N PHE A 75 5.87 -9.98 0.23
CA PHE A 75 7.26 -9.66 -0.03
C PHE A 75 7.72 -10.24 -1.38
N GLY A 76 8.58 -9.53 -2.11
CA GLY A 76 9.09 -10.01 -3.41
C GLY A 76 8.46 -9.37 -4.66
N LEU A 77 7.66 -8.30 -4.52
CA LEU A 77 7.23 -7.50 -5.67
C LEU A 77 8.36 -6.57 -6.15
N ASN A 78 9.32 -7.15 -6.87
CA ASN A 78 10.62 -6.53 -7.07
C ASN A 78 10.86 -5.98 -8.49
N SER A 79 10.02 -6.33 -9.48
CA SER A 79 10.24 -5.83 -10.85
C SER A 79 9.41 -4.59 -11.15
N GLU A 80 10.05 -3.60 -11.76
CA GLU A 80 9.39 -2.36 -12.23
C GLU A 80 8.26 -2.66 -13.21
N GLU A 81 8.41 -3.68 -14.04
CA GLU A 81 7.38 -4.15 -14.96
C GLU A 81 6.10 -4.59 -14.22
N THR A 82 6.25 -5.37 -13.13
CA THR A 82 5.09 -5.82 -12.36
C THR A 82 4.37 -4.63 -11.71
N TRP A 83 5.13 -3.63 -11.25
CA TRP A 83 4.56 -2.39 -10.73
C TRP A 83 3.88 -1.57 -11.82
N GLY A 84 4.46 -1.48 -13.02
CA GLY A 84 3.86 -0.81 -14.17
C GLY A 84 2.49 -1.39 -14.52
N ILE A 85 2.42 -2.71 -14.72
CA ILE A 85 1.18 -3.43 -15.04
C ILE A 85 0.14 -3.25 -13.93
N LEU A 86 0.57 -3.37 -12.66
CA LEU A 86 -0.32 -3.17 -11.52
C LEU A 86 -0.93 -1.77 -11.52
N LEU A 87 -0.09 -0.72 -11.65
CA LEU A 87 -0.56 0.66 -11.58
C LEU A 87 -1.41 1.04 -12.78
N GLU A 88 -1.08 0.55 -13.97
CA GLU A 88 -1.92 0.71 -15.16
C GLU A 88 -3.30 0.10 -14.93
N THR A 89 -3.35 -1.16 -14.47
CA THR A 89 -4.60 -1.87 -14.15
C THR A 89 -5.46 -1.11 -13.13
N LEU A 90 -4.83 -0.52 -12.12
CA LEU A 90 -5.53 0.23 -11.06
C LEU A 90 -5.96 1.63 -11.49
N SER A 91 -5.24 2.25 -12.41
CA SER A 91 -5.54 3.61 -12.87
C SER A 91 -6.84 3.69 -13.69
N GLY A 92 -7.28 2.56 -14.27
CA GLY A 92 -8.44 2.49 -15.16
C GLY A 92 -8.20 3.20 -16.50
N PRO A 93 -9.14 3.05 -17.46
CA PRO A 93 -9.17 3.92 -18.64
C PRO A 93 -9.39 5.39 -18.26
#